data_AF-A0A3D1HMZ8-F1
#
_entry.id   AF-A0A3D1HMZ8-F1
#
_cell.length_a   1.000
_cell.length_b   1.000
_cell.length_c   1.000
_cell.angle_alpha   90.00
_cell.angle_beta   90.00
_cell.angle_gamma   90.00
#
_symmetry.space_group_name_H-M   'P 1'
#
loop_
_entity.id
_entity.type
_entity.pdbx_description
1 polymer ?
#
loop_
_entity_poly.entity_id
_entity_poly.type
_entity_poly.pdbx_seq_one_letter_code
_entity_poly.pdbx_strand_id
1 'polypeptide(L)'
;MSDKPTFSFDSGSAPARIAKHIARAGVCSRREAEARILDGRVTVNGEVIASPALNVTAADEITVDGKPLPMREAARLWRYHKPRGLVVTDRDEKDRETIFDALADRLPRVLSVGRLDMDSEGLILLTNDGGLARHLELPSTGWSRKYRVRVQGRVDPAALAGIADGITIDGVRYGEVSARLDRQMTSNAWVTVAIREGKNREVRRIMEHLGHHVGRLIRVSYGPFLLGDIPAGGVEEVKPRVIADQLGIEAPPQPTGTAKRRTASGPARNMPAKPRRASNGKAPDTGTSGNRTSGRKGSGKKPATPDHASRPPR
;
A
#
# COMPACT_ATOMS: atom_id res chain seq x y z
N MET A 1 -33.01 11.52 -9.54
CA MET A 1 -32.27 10.25 -9.40
C MET A 1 -30.88 10.49 -9.94
N SER A 2 -29.86 10.62 -9.09
CA SER A 2 -28.49 10.83 -9.58
C SER A 2 -27.95 9.52 -10.14
N ASP A 3 -27.50 9.54 -11.39
CA ASP A 3 -26.69 8.49 -11.99
C ASP A 3 -25.45 8.29 -11.11
N LYS A 4 -25.47 7.24 -10.29
CA LYS A 4 -24.25 6.78 -9.64
C LYS A 4 -23.32 6.32 -10.76
N PRO A 5 -22.04 6.72 -10.75
CA PRO A 5 -21.12 6.29 -11.78
C PRO A 5 -21.05 4.77 -11.79
N THR A 6 -21.46 4.13 -12.88
CA THR A 6 -21.29 2.69 -13.07
C THR A 6 -19.83 2.42 -13.38
N PHE A 7 -19.16 1.64 -12.53
CA PHE A 7 -17.82 1.15 -12.83
C PHE A 7 -17.93 -0.11 -13.70
N SER A 8 -16.98 -0.27 -14.61
CA SER A 8 -16.73 -1.54 -15.27
C SER A 8 -15.22 -1.71 -15.35
N PHE A 9 -14.75 -2.95 -15.18
CA PHE A 9 -13.35 -3.24 -15.41
C PHE A 9 -13.04 -2.98 -16.89
N ASP A 10 -12.05 -2.12 -17.13
CA ASP A 10 -11.61 -1.76 -18.49
C ASP A 10 -11.14 -3.03 -19.20
N SER A 11 -11.96 -3.55 -20.13
CA SER A 11 -11.64 -4.73 -20.93
C SER A 11 -10.52 -4.47 -21.94
N GLY A 12 -10.06 -3.22 -22.07
CA GLY A 12 -9.01 -2.82 -23.01
C GLY A 12 -9.49 -2.66 -24.45
N SER A 13 -10.79 -2.79 -24.72
CA SER A 13 -11.34 -2.60 -26.08
C SER A 13 -11.51 -1.12 -26.46
N ALA A 14 -11.73 -0.23 -25.49
CA ALA A 14 -11.91 1.19 -25.74
C ALA A 14 -10.56 1.90 -25.95
N PRO A 15 -10.43 2.80 -26.95
CA PRO A 15 -9.22 3.59 -27.14
C PRO A 15 -8.90 4.42 -25.90
N ALA A 16 -7.66 4.34 -25.41
CA ALA A 16 -7.20 5.15 -24.30
C ALA A 16 -5.77 5.66 -24.53
N ARG A 17 -5.44 6.79 -23.90
CA ARG A 17 -4.10 7.41 -24.01
C ARG A 17 -3.02 6.39 -23.72
N ILE A 18 -1.98 6.34 -24.56
CA ILE A 18 -0.89 5.38 -24.46
C ILE A 18 -0.20 5.40 -23.09
N ALA A 19 -0.01 6.57 -22.48
CA ALA A 19 0.56 6.67 -21.14
C ALA A 19 -0.28 5.95 -20.07
N LYS A 20 -1.62 5.93 -20.22
CA LYS A 20 -2.52 5.14 -19.36
C LYS A 20 -2.31 3.64 -19.62
N HIS A 21 -2.18 3.21 -20.88
CA HIS A 21 -1.91 1.82 -21.24
C HIS A 21 -0.60 1.30 -20.63
N ILE A 22 0.50 2.04 -20.80
CA ILE A 22 1.83 1.69 -20.25
C ILE A 22 1.79 1.61 -18.72
N ALA A 23 1.17 2.61 -18.08
CA ALA A 23 1.06 2.62 -16.62
C ALA A 23 0.20 1.46 -16.10
N ARG A 24 -0.88 1.10 -16.81
CA ARG A 24 -1.76 -0.03 -16.44
C ARG A 24 -1.08 -1.38 -16.62
N ALA A 25 -0.15 -1.50 -17.57
CA ALA A 25 0.71 -2.66 -17.72
C ALA A 25 1.75 -2.79 -16.58
N GLY A 26 1.83 -1.82 -15.66
CA GLY A 26 2.70 -1.88 -14.48
C GLY A 26 4.16 -1.49 -14.74
N VAL A 27 4.51 -1.04 -15.96
CA VAL A 27 5.89 -0.73 -16.35
C VAL A 27 6.45 0.48 -15.60
N CYS A 28 5.66 1.54 -15.47
CA CYS A 28 6.08 2.78 -14.82
C CYS A 28 4.86 3.63 -14.41
N SER A 29 5.10 4.80 -13.81
CA SER A 29 4.03 5.78 -13.57
C SER A 29 3.53 6.38 -14.88
N ARG A 30 2.32 6.97 -14.88
CA ARG A 30 1.80 7.65 -16.08
C ARG A 30 2.70 8.80 -16.53
N ARG A 31 3.22 9.61 -15.60
CA ARG A 31 4.12 10.73 -15.91
C ARG A 31 5.45 10.24 -16.47
N GLU A 32 5.95 9.14 -15.93
CA GLU A 32 7.17 8.52 -16.45
C GLU A 32 6.94 7.90 -17.83
N ALA A 33 5.76 7.33 -18.10
CA ALA A 33 5.39 6.89 -19.43
C ALA A 33 5.35 8.07 -20.42
N GLU A 34 4.77 9.21 -20.02
CA GLU A 34 4.79 10.45 -20.81
C GLU A 34 6.22 10.92 -21.10
N ALA A 35 7.11 10.88 -20.11
CA ALA A 35 8.52 11.21 -20.29
C ALA A 35 9.23 10.25 -21.27
N ARG A 36 9.05 8.94 -21.11
CA ARG A 36 9.65 7.94 -22.02
C ARG A 36 9.16 8.08 -23.47
N ILE A 37 7.92 8.52 -23.67
CA ILE A 37 7.39 8.82 -25.00
C ILE A 37 8.12 10.02 -25.61
N LEU A 38 8.27 11.10 -24.83
CA LEU A 38 9.00 12.29 -25.28
C LEU A 38 10.49 12.01 -25.56
N ASP A 39 11.08 11.05 -24.84
CA ASP A 39 12.46 10.59 -25.06
C ASP A 39 12.59 9.64 -26.28
N GLY A 40 11.50 9.35 -27.00
CA GLY A 40 11.52 8.43 -28.16
C GLY A 40 11.73 6.96 -27.79
N ARG A 41 11.49 6.58 -26.53
CA ARG A 41 11.73 5.24 -25.99
C ARG A 41 10.53 4.29 -26.11
N VAL A 42 9.45 4.75 -26.75
CA VAL A 42 8.21 4.00 -26.91
C VAL A 42 7.89 3.87 -28.38
N THR A 43 7.54 2.65 -28.82
CA THR A 43 7.01 2.40 -30.16
C THR A 43 5.59 1.83 -30.10
N VAL A 44 4.81 2.13 -31.14
CA VAL A 44 3.50 1.54 -31.41
C VAL A 44 3.54 0.99 -32.83
N ASN A 45 3.25 -0.30 -33.00
CA ASN A 45 3.22 -0.97 -34.30
C ASN A 45 4.52 -0.76 -35.11
N GLY A 46 5.67 -0.72 -34.42
CA GLY A 46 6.99 -0.51 -35.03
C GLY A 46 7.43 0.95 -35.19
N GLU A 47 6.55 1.93 -34.98
CA GLU A 47 6.87 3.34 -35.14
C GLU A 47 7.14 4.04 -33.79
N VAL A 48 8.21 4.84 -33.74
CA VAL A 48 8.51 5.68 -32.56
C VAL A 48 7.51 6.83 -32.49
N ILE A 49 6.88 6.99 -31.34
CA ILE A 49 5.91 8.06 -31.08
C ILE A 49 6.52 9.17 -30.25
N ALA A 50 6.28 10.41 -30.65
CA ALA A 50 6.81 11.61 -29.98
C ALA A 50 5.75 12.34 -29.12
N SER A 51 4.49 11.87 -29.11
CA SER A 51 3.40 12.52 -28.40
C SER A 51 2.62 11.57 -27.50
N PRO A 52 2.47 11.88 -26.20
CA PRO A 52 1.62 11.11 -25.30
C PRO A 52 0.12 11.21 -25.62
N ALA A 53 -0.26 12.04 -26.60
CA ALA A 53 -1.63 12.21 -27.04
C ALA A 53 -2.18 11.01 -27.82
N LEU A 54 -1.37 10.07 -28.26
CA LEU A 54 -1.88 8.91 -29.01
C LEU A 54 -2.83 8.07 -28.14
N ASN A 55 -4.02 7.77 -28.68
CA ASN A 55 -4.91 6.75 -28.12
C ASN A 55 -4.59 5.42 -28.79
N VAL A 56 -4.51 4.38 -27.99
CA VAL A 56 -4.22 3.01 -28.39
C VAL A 56 -5.28 2.07 -27.83
N THR A 57 -5.38 0.88 -28.40
CA THR A 57 -6.29 -0.19 -28.02
C THR A 57 -5.48 -1.41 -27.56
N ALA A 58 -6.15 -2.49 -27.15
CA ALA A 58 -5.48 -3.76 -26.87
C ALA A 58 -4.90 -4.45 -28.13
N ALA A 59 -5.26 -4.01 -29.33
CA ALA A 59 -4.75 -4.57 -30.58
C ALA A 59 -3.39 -3.98 -31.00
N ASP A 60 -3.00 -2.83 -30.45
CA ASP A 60 -1.75 -2.16 -30.79
C ASP A 60 -0.55 -2.83 -30.12
N GLU A 61 0.51 -3.06 -30.89
CA GLU A 61 1.78 -3.60 -30.40
C GLU A 61 2.63 -2.47 -29.82
N ILE A 62 2.64 -2.37 -28.49
CA ILE A 62 3.37 -1.31 -27.78
C ILE A 62 4.65 -1.89 -27.22
N THR A 63 5.79 -1.26 -27.52
CA THR A 63 7.06 -1.55 -26.85
C THR A 63 7.58 -0.33 -26.08
N VAL A 64 8.20 -0.58 -24.94
CA VAL A 64 8.92 0.42 -24.15
C VAL A 64 10.34 -0.09 -23.99
N ASP A 65 11.33 0.70 -24.37
CA ASP A 65 12.74 0.30 -24.35
C ASP A 65 13.02 -0.98 -25.16
N GLY A 66 12.32 -1.14 -26.30
CA GLY A 66 12.41 -2.31 -27.17
C GLY A 66 11.77 -3.59 -26.60
N LYS A 67 11.10 -3.52 -25.44
CA LYS A 67 10.41 -4.65 -24.82
C LYS A 67 8.90 -4.50 -24.98
N PRO A 68 8.17 -5.53 -25.44
CA PRO A 68 6.72 -5.51 -25.46
C PRO A 68 6.12 -5.24 -24.08
N LEU A 69 4.99 -4.56 -24.04
CA LEU A 69 4.25 -4.39 -22.78
C LEU A 69 3.85 -5.76 -22.21
N PRO A 70 3.99 -5.96 -20.89
CA PRO A 70 3.49 -7.17 -20.25
C PRO A 70 1.96 -7.23 -20.33
N MET A 71 1.42 -8.45 -20.23
CA MET A 71 -0.02 -8.67 -20.17
C MET A 71 -0.60 -7.97 -18.94
N ARG A 72 -1.77 -7.34 -19.11
CA ARG A 72 -2.47 -6.66 -18.03
C ARG A 72 -2.90 -7.64 -16.96
N GLU A 73 -2.55 -7.34 -15.71
CA GLU A 73 -3.12 -8.06 -14.57
C GLU A 73 -4.58 -7.66 -14.32
N ALA A 74 -5.37 -8.62 -13.86
CA ALA A 74 -6.70 -8.35 -13.33
C ALA A 74 -6.63 -7.26 -12.24
N ALA A 75 -7.68 -6.45 -12.15
CA ALA A 75 -7.77 -5.43 -11.12
C ALA A 75 -7.85 -6.09 -9.74
N ARG A 76 -6.94 -5.69 -8.86
CA ARG A 76 -6.80 -6.19 -7.49
C ARG A 76 -6.88 -5.02 -6.53
N LEU A 77 -7.35 -5.28 -5.31
CA LEU A 77 -7.51 -4.28 -4.27
C LEU A 77 -6.95 -4.84 -2.97
N TRP A 78 -6.21 -4.04 -2.23
CA TRP A 78 -5.66 -4.38 -0.93
C TRP A 78 -6.11 -3.39 0.14
N ARG A 79 -6.27 -3.89 1.36
CA ARG A 79 -6.45 -3.10 2.57
C ARG A 79 -5.12 -3.05 3.30
N TYR A 80 -4.57 -1.86 3.45
CA TYR A 80 -3.33 -1.63 4.18
C TYR A 80 -3.63 -0.85 5.46
N HIS A 81 -3.12 -1.34 6.60
CA HIS A 81 -3.11 -0.59 7.84
C HIS A 81 -1.86 0.30 7.87
N LYS A 82 -1.99 1.51 7.35
CA LYS A 82 -0.91 2.50 7.35
C LYS A 82 -0.53 2.88 8.79
N PRO A 83 0.72 2.68 9.24
CA PRO A 83 1.21 3.23 10.48
C PRO A 83 1.47 4.75 10.37
N ARG A 84 1.75 5.42 11.50
CA ARG A 84 2.27 6.79 11.45
C ARG A 84 3.67 6.83 10.86
N GLY A 85 4.08 8.01 10.40
CA GLY A 85 5.44 8.28 9.94
C GLY A 85 5.62 8.12 8.43
N LEU A 86 4.77 7.32 7.77
CA LEU A 86 4.84 7.14 6.32
C LEU A 86 4.05 8.21 5.55
N VAL A 87 4.60 8.68 4.44
CA VAL A 87 3.94 9.58 3.48
C VAL A 87 3.20 8.77 2.40
N VAL A 88 2.03 9.25 1.98
CA VAL A 88 1.31 8.68 0.83
C VAL A 88 1.64 9.49 -0.42
N THR A 89 2.73 9.13 -1.10
CA THR A 89 3.18 9.72 -2.37
C THR A 89 4.07 8.72 -3.11
N ASP A 90 4.02 8.69 -4.45
CA ASP A 90 4.91 7.85 -5.27
C ASP A 90 6.37 8.31 -5.23
N ARG A 91 6.60 9.60 -4.96
CA ARG A 91 7.92 10.21 -4.83
C ARG A 91 7.85 11.33 -3.80
N ASP A 92 8.70 11.28 -2.77
CA ASP A 92 8.78 12.32 -1.75
C ASP A 92 9.97 13.24 -2.02
N GLU A 93 9.73 14.55 -2.06
CA GLU A 93 10.77 15.56 -2.31
C GLU A 93 11.70 15.78 -1.11
N LYS A 94 11.29 15.32 0.08
CA LYS A 94 12.02 15.51 1.34
C LYS A 94 12.64 14.21 1.85
N ASP A 95 12.74 13.22 0.97
CA ASP A 95 13.34 11.91 1.25
C ASP A 95 12.73 11.20 2.48
N ARG A 96 11.42 11.39 2.67
CA ARG A 96 10.68 10.73 3.75
C ARG A 96 10.17 9.39 3.26
N GLU A 97 10.21 8.40 4.14
CA GLU A 97 9.72 7.06 3.85
C GLU A 97 8.24 7.08 3.44
N THR A 98 7.94 6.47 2.30
CA THR A 98 6.59 6.38 1.75
C THR A 98 5.94 5.05 2.09
N ILE A 99 4.62 4.97 1.92
CA ILE A 99 3.92 3.68 2.02
C ILE A 99 4.37 2.67 0.95
N PHE A 100 4.90 3.15 -0.17
CA PHE A 100 5.32 2.27 -1.27
C PHE A 100 6.69 1.67 -0.97
N ASP A 101 7.59 2.43 -0.36
CA ASP A 101 8.88 1.93 0.12
C ASP A 101 8.67 0.81 1.15
N ALA A 102 7.79 1.04 2.13
CA ALA A 102 7.45 0.08 3.17
C ALA A 102 6.73 -1.20 2.66
N LEU A 103 6.27 -1.20 1.41
CA LEU A 103 5.51 -2.31 0.80
C LEU A 103 6.19 -2.91 -0.45
N ALA A 104 7.35 -2.38 -0.87
CA ALA A 104 8.00 -2.73 -2.13
C ALA A 104 8.26 -4.24 -2.28
N ASP A 105 8.66 -4.90 -1.19
CA ASP A 105 8.96 -6.34 -1.20
C ASP A 105 7.72 -7.24 -1.00
N ARG A 106 6.55 -6.65 -0.77
CA ARG A 106 5.33 -7.35 -0.35
C ARG A 106 4.20 -7.29 -1.37
N LEU A 107 4.22 -6.30 -2.25
CA LEU A 107 3.16 -6.04 -3.22
C LEU A 107 3.75 -5.78 -4.61
N PRO A 108 3.00 -6.09 -5.68
CA PRO A 108 3.32 -5.55 -7.00
C PRO A 108 3.20 -4.02 -6.99
N ARG A 109 3.52 -3.38 -8.12
CA ARG A 109 3.28 -1.94 -8.30
C ARG A 109 1.79 -1.62 -8.08
N VAL A 110 1.51 -0.83 -7.05
CA VAL A 110 0.15 -0.40 -6.67
C VAL A 110 0.04 1.12 -6.62
N LEU A 111 -1.19 1.61 -6.61
CA LEU A 111 -1.62 2.99 -6.48
C LEU A 111 -2.43 3.11 -5.19
N SER A 112 -2.33 4.23 -4.48
CA SER A 112 -3.19 4.52 -3.34
C SER A 112 -4.55 5.03 -3.77
N VAL A 113 -5.60 4.64 -3.04
CA VAL A 113 -6.94 5.24 -3.12
C VAL A 113 -7.06 6.34 -2.08
N GLY A 114 -6.93 7.57 -2.55
CA GLY A 114 -6.82 8.77 -1.74
C GLY A 114 -5.52 8.77 -0.93
N ARG A 115 -5.48 9.64 0.08
CA ARG A 115 -4.31 9.81 0.94
C ARG A 115 -4.70 9.80 2.42
N LEU A 116 -3.72 9.52 3.25
CA LEU A 116 -3.74 9.77 4.68
C LEU A 116 -2.53 10.64 5.01
N ASP A 117 -2.69 11.55 5.96
CA ASP A 117 -1.58 12.36 6.45
C ASP A 117 -0.52 11.46 7.10
N MET A 118 0.71 11.95 7.16
CA MET A 118 1.82 11.25 7.81
C MET A 118 1.55 10.95 9.29
N ASP A 119 0.87 11.89 9.97
CA ASP A 119 0.48 11.81 11.39
C ASP A 119 -0.76 10.94 11.64
N SER A 120 -1.37 10.40 10.58
CA SER A 120 -2.62 9.65 10.60
C SER A 120 -2.38 8.17 10.30
N GLU A 121 -3.20 7.33 10.92
CA GLU A 121 -3.11 5.86 10.88
C GLU A 121 -4.33 5.24 10.20
N GLY A 122 -4.26 3.94 9.95
CA GLY A 122 -5.42 3.11 9.65
C GLY A 122 -5.55 2.76 8.17
N LEU A 123 -6.78 2.43 7.77
CA LEU A 123 -7.09 1.85 6.47
C LEU A 123 -6.73 2.80 5.34
N ILE A 124 -5.88 2.34 4.43
CA ILE A 124 -5.76 2.88 3.08
C ILE A 124 -5.94 1.74 2.09
N LEU A 125 -6.69 2.00 1.02
CA LEU A 125 -6.85 1.01 -0.04
C LEU A 125 -5.74 1.21 -1.06
N LEU A 126 -5.22 0.11 -1.58
CA LEU A 126 -4.21 0.08 -2.63
C LEU A 126 -4.75 -0.74 -3.81
N THR A 127 -4.40 -0.40 -5.04
CA THR A 127 -4.84 -1.16 -6.22
C THR A 127 -3.82 -1.09 -7.36
N ASN A 128 -3.74 -2.12 -8.19
CA ASN A 128 -2.96 -2.09 -9.43
C ASN A 128 -3.73 -1.45 -10.61
N ASP A 129 -4.97 -1.00 -10.39
CA ASP A 129 -5.85 -0.45 -11.42
C ASP A 129 -6.21 1.02 -11.13
N GLY A 130 -5.71 1.92 -11.98
CA GLY A 130 -5.97 3.36 -11.84
C GLY A 130 -7.42 3.77 -12.14
N GLY A 131 -8.15 2.97 -12.91
CA GLY A 131 -9.60 3.17 -13.12
C GLY A 131 -10.37 2.88 -11.85
N LEU A 132 -10.05 1.76 -11.17
CA LEU A 132 -10.62 1.42 -9.87
C LEU A 132 -10.26 2.49 -8.83
N ALA A 133 -8.98 2.88 -8.72
CA ALA A 133 -8.56 3.95 -7.80
C ALA A 133 -9.38 5.23 -8.01
N ARG A 134 -9.48 5.70 -9.26
CA ARG A 134 -10.28 6.87 -9.61
C ARG A 134 -11.74 6.70 -9.22
N HIS A 135 -12.35 5.57 -9.56
CA HIS A 135 -13.75 5.31 -9.25
C HIS A 135 -14.01 5.42 -7.74
N LEU A 136 -13.15 4.81 -6.92
CA LEU A 136 -13.25 4.84 -5.46
C LEU A 136 -13.02 6.24 -4.85
N GLU A 137 -12.31 7.12 -5.55
CA GLU A 137 -12.04 8.50 -5.11
C GLU A 137 -13.11 9.50 -5.53
N LEU A 138 -13.88 9.21 -6.59
CA LEU A 138 -14.84 10.16 -7.14
C LEU A 138 -15.83 10.61 -6.06
N PRO A 139 -15.99 11.94 -5.83
CA PRO A 139 -16.94 12.47 -4.84
C PRO A 139 -18.38 11.99 -5.06
N SER A 140 -18.77 11.76 -6.33
CA SER A 140 -20.10 11.28 -6.71
C SER A 140 -20.42 9.87 -6.21
N THR A 141 -19.43 9.07 -5.83
CA THR A 141 -19.68 7.79 -5.15
C THR A 141 -20.25 8.01 -3.74
N GLY A 142 -19.94 9.14 -3.11
CA GLY A 142 -20.43 9.49 -1.76
C GLY A 142 -19.93 8.55 -0.66
N TRP A 143 -18.82 7.84 -0.89
CA TRP A 143 -18.34 6.84 0.06
C TRP A 143 -17.91 7.46 1.38
N SER A 144 -18.51 6.95 2.46
CA SER A 144 -18.21 7.38 3.81
C SER A 144 -16.84 6.89 4.27
N ARG A 145 -16.06 7.77 4.88
CA ARG A 145 -14.78 7.48 5.50
C ARG A 145 -14.99 7.65 7.00
N LYS A 146 -14.88 6.54 7.74
CA LYS A 146 -15.07 6.53 9.20
C LYS A 146 -13.72 6.53 9.89
N TYR A 147 -13.60 7.36 10.90
CA TYR A 147 -12.40 7.55 11.70
C TYR A 147 -12.70 7.34 13.18
N ARG A 148 -11.75 6.76 13.90
CA ARG A 148 -11.67 6.85 15.36
C ARG A 148 -10.66 7.90 15.74
N VAL A 149 -11.10 8.87 16.51
CA VAL A 149 -10.36 10.07 16.85
C VAL A 149 -10.18 10.10 18.36
N ARG A 150 -8.94 10.27 18.83
CA ARG A 150 -8.65 10.59 20.22
C ARG A 150 -8.36 12.07 20.34
N VAL A 151 -9.20 12.78 21.07
CA VAL A 151 -9.11 14.22 21.30
C VAL A 151 -8.79 14.54 22.75
N GLN A 152 -8.12 15.66 22.99
CA GLN A 152 -7.82 16.15 24.34
C GLN A 152 -9.04 16.87 24.96
N GLY A 153 -9.18 16.73 26.28
CA GLY A 153 -10.23 17.40 27.04
C GLY A 153 -11.54 16.62 27.13
N ARG A 154 -12.59 17.33 27.54
CA ARG A 154 -13.94 16.81 27.70
C ARG A 154 -14.79 17.21 26.50
N VAL A 155 -15.37 16.23 25.83
CA VAL A 155 -16.17 16.46 24.62
C VAL A 155 -17.63 16.60 25.02
N ASP A 156 -18.27 17.66 24.52
CA ASP A 156 -19.71 17.84 24.62
C ASP A 156 -20.41 17.15 23.43
N PRO A 157 -21.25 16.11 23.66
CA PRO A 157 -22.02 15.48 22.60
C PRO A 157 -22.94 16.45 21.84
N ALA A 158 -23.44 17.52 22.47
CA ALA A 158 -24.29 18.51 21.81
C ALA A 158 -23.50 19.31 20.76
N ALA A 159 -22.25 19.67 21.07
CA ALA A 159 -21.35 20.33 20.11
C ALA A 159 -21.06 19.44 18.89
N LEU A 160 -20.92 18.12 19.09
CA LEU A 160 -20.77 17.17 17.98
C LEU A 160 -22.05 17.07 17.11
N ALA A 161 -23.23 17.13 17.73
CA ALA A 161 -24.49 17.11 17.00
C ALA A 161 -24.71 18.41 16.19
N GLY A 162 -24.23 19.54 16.71
CA GLY A 162 -24.37 20.85 16.06
C GLY A 162 -23.65 20.99 14.71
N ILE A 163 -22.74 20.06 14.37
CA ILE A 163 -22.03 20.06 13.08
C ILE A 163 -22.58 19.06 12.06
N ALA A 164 -23.71 18.42 12.36
CA ALA A 164 -24.27 17.34 11.54
C ALA A 164 -24.53 17.76 10.10
N ASP A 165 -25.13 18.94 9.89
CA ASP A 165 -25.46 19.50 8.57
C ASP A 165 -24.25 20.19 7.88
N GLY A 166 -23.07 20.07 8.49
CA GLY A 166 -21.83 20.66 8.05
C GLY A 166 -21.52 22.02 8.66
N ILE A 167 -20.31 22.50 8.42
CA ILE A 167 -19.74 23.66 9.10
C ILE A 167 -18.82 24.44 8.17
N THR A 168 -18.77 25.77 8.30
CA THR A 168 -17.81 26.60 7.57
C THR A 168 -16.68 27.02 8.50
N ILE A 169 -15.43 26.72 8.13
CA ILE A 169 -14.23 27.07 8.89
C ILE A 169 -13.27 27.77 7.92
N ASP A 170 -12.86 29.00 8.24
CA ASP A 170 -11.95 29.82 7.43
C ASP A 170 -12.36 29.95 5.95
N GLY A 171 -13.65 30.16 5.71
CA GLY A 171 -14.21 30.29 4.36
C GLY A 171 -14.37 28.96 3.60
N VAL A 172 -13.97 27.82 4.18
CA VAL A 172 -14.16 26.49 3.60
C VAL A 172 -15.39 25.83 4.22
N ARG A 173 -16.41 25.54 3.41
CA ARG A 173 -17.58 24.76 3.84
C ARG A 173 -17.22 23.28 3.87
N TYR A 174 -17.36 22.63 5.01
CA TYR A 174 -17.35 21.17 5.17
C TYR A 174 -18.79 20.66 5.14
N GLY A 175 -19.00 19.55 4.44
CA GLY A 175 -20.32 18.93 4.25
C GLY A 175 -20.83 18.22 5.50
N GLU A 176 -21.80 17.32 5.32
CA GLU A 176 -22.39 16.54 6.41
C GLU A 176 -21.33 15.72 7.18
N VAL A 177 -21.34 15.84 8.51
CA VAL A 177 -20.41 15.15 9.41
C VAL A 177 -21.21 14.36 10.44
N SER A 178 -21.02 13.05 10.47
CA SER A 178 -21.54 12.24 11.58
C SER A 178 -20.46 12.08 12.64
N ALA A 179 -20.61 12.74 13.79
CA ALA A 179 -19.68 12.64 14.91
C ALA A 179 -20.40 12.11 16.16
N ARG A 180 -19.80 11.12 16.82
CA ARG A 180 -20.36 10.50 18.04
C ARG A 180 -19.28 10.30 19.08
N LEU A 181 -19.55 10.74 20.31
CA LEU A 181 -18.72 10.39 21.47
C LEU A 181 -18.84 8.89 21.75
N ASP A 182 -17.72 8.17 21.69
CA ASP A 182 -17.67 6.75 22.04
C ASP A 182 -17.39 6.54 23.52
N ARG A 183 -16.41 7.29 24.05
CA ARG A 183 -15.97 7.16 25.44
C ARG A 183 -15.30 8.44 25.92
N GLN A 184 -15.75 8.95 27.05
CA GLN A 184 -15.05 9.98 27.80
C GLN A 184 -14.05 9.34 28.77
N MET A 185 -12.82 9.84 28.80
CA MET A 185 -11.80 9.51 29.81
C MET A 185 -11.46 10.78 30.63
N THR A 186 -10.51 10.68 31.57
CA THR A 186 -10.16 11.79 32.46
C THR A 186 -9.60 13.02 31.74
N SER A 187 -8.69 12.83 30.78
CA SER A 187 -7.98 13.92 30.07
C SER A 187 -8.19 13.92 28.56
N ASN A 188 -8.94 12.95 28.04
CA ASN A 188 -9.17 12.78 26.61
C ASN A 188 -10.50 12.05 26.36
N ALA A 189 -10.93 12.05 25.11
CA ALA A 189 -12.11 11.33 24.67
C ALA A 189 -11.86 10.62 23.34
N TRP A 190 -12.61 9.53 23.11
CA TRP A 190 -12.69 8.86 21.82
C TRP A 190 -13.99 9.25 21.12
N VAL A 191 -13.86 9.70 19.88
CA VAL A 191 -14.97 10.11 19.02
C VAL A 191 -14.89 9.31 17.73
N THR A 192 -16.02 8.77 17.28
CA THR A 192 -16.14 8.25 15.92
C THR A 192 -16.65 9.37 15.02
N VAL A 193 -15.94 9.61 13.92
CA VAL A 193 -16.27 10.65 12.93
C VAL A 193 -16.41 10.02 11.56
N ALA A 194 -17.49 10.28 10.85
CA ALA A 194 -17.70 9.82 9.49
C ALA A 194 -17.99 11.01 8.56
N ILE A 195 -17.25 11.07 7.45
CA ILE A 195 -17.34 12.12 6.42
C ILE A 195 -17.47 11.48 5.04
N ARG A 196 -18.14 12.14 4.09
CA ARG A 196 -18.27 11.66 2.70
C ARG A 196 -17.31 12.34 1.73
N GLU A 197 -16.64 13.38 2.18
CA GLU A 197 -15.56 14.04 1.44
C GLU A 197 -14.19 13.73 2.06
N GLY A 198 -13.15 14.40 1.57
CA GLY A 198 -11.77 14.16 1.97
C GLY A 198 -10.92 15.40 1.79
N LYS A 199 -11.42 16.55 2.28
CA LYS A 199 -10.67 17.81 2.25
C LYS A 199 -9.41 17.69 3.10
N ASN A 200 -8.42 18.54 2.81
CA ASN A 200 -7.15 18.50 3.52
C ASN A 200 -7.36 18.67 5.03
N ARG A 201 -6.89 17.67 5.81
CA ARG A 201 -6.96 17.65 7.28
C ARG A 201 -8.36 17.87 7.86
N GLU A 202 -9.40 17.52 7.13
CA GLU A 202 -10.80 17.83 7.45
C GLU A 202 -11.21 17.46 8.89
N VAL A 203 -11.02 16.20 9.30
CA VAL A 203 -11.39 15.75 10.66
C VAL A 203 -10.64 16.52 11.73
N ARG A 204 -9.36 16.87 11.50
CA ARG A 204 -8.56 17.63 12.46
C ARG A 204 -9.05 19.06 12.58
N ARG A 205 -9.31 19.73 11.45
CA ARG A 205 -9.83 21.10 11.42
C ARG A 205 -11.20 21.22 12.10
N ILE A 206 -12.08 20.26 11.86
CA ILE A 206 -13.40 20.21 12.51
C ILE A 206 -13.24 20.07 14.04
N MET A 207 -12.40 19.14 14.51
CA MET A 207 -12.19 18.95 15.95
C MET A 207 -11.50 20.16 16.59
N GLU A 208 -10.51 20.75 15.92
CA GLU A 208 -9.83 21.97 16.36
C GLU A 208 -10.79 23.14 16.48
N HIS A 209 -11.71 23.30 15.52
CA HIS A 209 -12.77 24.31 15.58
C HIS A 209 -13.70 24.12 16.78
N LEU A 210 -13.97 22.87 17.16
CA LEU A 210 -14.71 22.53 18.39
C LEU A 210 -13.86 22.68 19.68
N GLY A 211 -12.64 23.19 19.59
CA GLY A 211 -11.74 23.39 20.74
C GLY A 211 -10.98 22.13 21.17
N HIS A 212 -10.89 21.12 20.29
CA HIS A 212 -10.33 19.81 20.62
C HIS A 212 -9.10 19.46 19.77
N HIS A 213 -7.93 19.39 20.40
CA HIS A 213 -6.71 18.94 19.73
C HIS A 213 -6.71 17.41 19.50
N VAL A 214 -6.39 16.98 18.27
CA VAL A 214 -6.39 15.56 17.85
C VAL A 214 -5.03 14.90 18.09
N GLY A 215 -4.95 14.06 19.13
CA GLY A 215 -3.74 13.29 19.44
C GLY A 215 -3.61 11.98 18.65
N ARG A 216 -4.72 11.39 18.19
CA ARG A 216 -4.71 10.18 17.36
C ARG A 216 -5.89 10.16 16.39
N LEU A 217 -5.60 9.80 15.14
CA LEU A 217 -6.59 9.70 14.08
C LEU A 217 -6.36 8.39 13.33
N ILE A 218 -7.36 7.51 13.35
CA ILE A 218 -7.28 6.19 12.71
C ILE A 218 -8.46 6.06 11.76
N ARG A 219 -8.22 5.91 10.45
CA ARG A 219 -9.30 5.57 9.52
C ARG A 219 -9.65 4.09 9.70
N VAL A 220 -10.88 3.81 10.12
CA VAL A 220 -11.35 2.44 10.39
C VAL A 220 -12.19 1.86 9.26
N SER A 221 -12.72 2.70 8.37
CA SER A 221 -13.37 2.24 7.15
C SER A 221 -13.28 3.24 6.00
N TYR A 222 -13.38 2.72 4.78
CA TYR A 222 -13.50 3.46 3.54
C TYR A 222 -14.62 2.82 2.71
N GLY A 223 -15.78 3.46 2.67
CA GLY A 223 -17.01 2.88 2.14
C GLY A 223 -17.29 1.53 2.83
N PRO A 224 -17.47 0.45 2.05
CA PRO A 224 -17.73 -0.88 2.60
C PRO A 224 -16.47 -1.61 3.12
N PHE A 225 -15.28 -1.09 2.85
CA PHE A 225 -14.03 -1.72 3.25
C PHE A 225 -13.69 -1.34 4.69
N LEU A 226 -13.58 -2.34 5.55
CA LEU A 226 -13.24 -2.19 6.96
C LEU A 226 -11.76 -2.48 7.21
N LEU A 227 -11.15 -1.77 8.16
CA LEU A 227 -9.80 -2.06 8.65
C LEU A 227 -9.75 -3.46 9.29
N GLY A 228 -10.76 -3.82 10.08
CA GLY A 228 -10.82 -5.10 10.79
C GLY A 228 -9.65 -5.27 11.76
N ASP A 229 -9.14 -6.51 11.84
CA ASP A 229 -8.07 -6.91 12.76
C ASP A 229 -6.67 -6.84 12.11
N ILE A 230 -6.54 -6.20 10.95
CA ILE A 230 -5.26 -6.03 10.27
C ILE A 230 -4.31 -5.27 11.22
N PRO A 231 -3.17 -5.86 11.62
CA PRO A 231 -2.22 -5.19 12.51
C PRO A 231 -1.59 -3.98 11.80
N ALA A 232 -1.02 -3.05 12.56
CA ALA A 232 -0.29 -1.91 11.97
C ALA A 232 0.82 -2.40 11.03
N GLY A 233 0.90 -1.85 9.82
CA GLY A 233 1.80 -2.32 8.76
C GLY A 233 1.33 -3.59 8.04
N GLY A 234 0.23 -4.21 8.49
CA GLY A 234 -0.41 -5.35 7.82
C GLY A 234 -1.07 -4.95 6.51
N VAL A 235 -1.05 -5.85 5.54
CA VAL A 235 -1.75 -5.71 4.26
C VAL A 235 -2.49 -7.00 3.93
N GLU A 236 -3.71 -6.87 3.44
CA GLU A 236 -4.53 -7.99 3.00
C GLU A 236 -5.19 -7.71 1.66
N GLU A 237 -5.20 -8.70 0.78
CA GLU A 237 -5.90 -8.61 -0.50
C GLU A 237 -7.40 -8.83 -0.32
N VAL A 238 -8.21 -7.99 -0.96
CA VAL A 238 -9.66 -8.13 -1.04
C VAL A 238 -9.98 -9.12 -2.15
N LYS A 239 -10.78 -10.15 -1.81
CA LYS A 239 -11.20 -11.16 -2.79
C LYS A 239 -11.95 -10.49 -3.96
N PRO A 240 -11.69 -10.88 -5.22
CA PRO A 240 -12.34 -10.28 -6.40
C PRO A 240 -13.87 -10.25 -6.34
N ARG A 241 -14.50 -11.30 -5.77
CA ARG A 241 -15.95 -11.33 -5.55
C ARG A 241 -16.43 -10.22 -4.62
N VAL A 242 -15.71 -9.96 -3.53
CA VAL A 242 -16.05 -8.87 -2.60
C VAL A 242 -15.91 -7.52 -3.29
N ILE A 243 -14.90 -7.33 -4.16
CA ILE A 243 -14.79 -6.10 -4.95
C ILE A 243 -16.02 -5.95 -5.85
N ALA A 244 -16.40 -7.03 -6.55
CA ALA A 244 -17.53 -7.03 -7.46
C ALA A 244 -18.86 -6.71 -6.76
N ASP A 245 -19.15 -7.41 -5.66
CA ASP A 245 -20.35 -7.23 -4.85
C ASP A 245 -20.46 -5.80 -4.31
N GLN A 246 -19.34 -5.24 -3.82
CA GLN A 246 -19.31 -3.90 -3.24
C GLN A 246 -19.39 -2.77 -4.27
N LEU A 247 -18.98 -3.03 -5.51
CA LEU A 247 -19.07 -2.08 -6.62
C LEU A 247 -20.36 -2.25 -7.43
N GLY A 248 -21.13 -3.31 -7.19
CA GLY A 248 -22.35 -3.61 -7.96
C GLY A 248 -22.04 -3.97 -9.41
N ILE A 249 -20.90 -4.62 -9.67
CA ILE A 249 -20.41 -4.98 -11.00
C ILE A 249 -20.32 -6.50 -11.12
N GLU A 250 -20.39 -7.02 -12.36
CA GLU A 250 -20.12 -8.43 -12.60
C GLU A 250 -18.67 -8.76 -12.24
N ALA A 251 -18.48 -9.87 -11.52
CA ALA A 251 -17.14 -10.31 -11.15
C ALA A 251 -16.34 -10.67 -12.41
N PRO A 252 -15.05 -10.31 -12.50
CA PRO A 252 -14.21 -10.78 -13.60
C PRO A 252 -14.24 -12.30 -13.65
N PRO A 253 -14.25 -12.92 -14.85
CA PRO A 253 -14.13 -14.36 -14.96
C PRO A 253 -12.86 -14.79 -14.23
N GLN A 254 -13.02 -15.61 -13.18
CA GLN A 254 -11.90 -16.22 -12.49
C GLN A 254 -11.14 -17.09 -13.50
N PRO A 255 -9.80 -17.05 -13.54
CA PRO A 255 -9.07 -18.06 -14.27
C PRO A 255 -9.35 -19.42 -13.62
N THR A 256 -10.24 -20.21 -14.22
CA THR A 256 -10.47 -21.62 -13.91
C THR A 256 -9.27 -22.41 -14.42
N GLY A 257 -8.14 -22.27 -13.72
CA GLY A 257 -6.87 -22.87 -14.08
C GLY A 257 -6.34 -23.74 -12.97
N THR A 258 -6.99 -24.87 -12.67
CA THR A 258 -6.25 -26.06 -12.24
C THR A 258 -5.41 -26.54 -13.43
N ALA A 259 -4.34 -25.80 -13.74
CA ALA A 259 -3.26 -26.31 -14.55
C ALA A 259 -2.55 -27.37 -13.69
N LYS A 260 -3.10 -28.60 -13.73
CA LYS A 260 -2.43 -29.81 -13.29
C LYS A 260 -1.07 -29.79 -13.96
N ARG A 261 -0.02 -29.55 -13.17
CA ARG A 261 1.37 -29.64 -13.60
C ARG A 261 1.53 -31.01 -14.24
N ARG A 262 1.53 -31.10 -15.58
CA ARG A 262 1.86 -32.32 -16.29
C ARG A 262 3.31 -32.60 -15.96
N THR A 263 3.53 -33.47 -14.97
CA THR A 263 4.82 -34.12 -14.77
C THR A 263 5.11 -34.87 -16.06
N ALA A 264 6.07 -34.37 -16.84
CA ALA A 264 6.63 -35.11 -17.95
C ALA A 264 7.39 -36.31 -17.37
N SER A 265 6.70 -37.41 -17.13
CA SER A 265 7.29 -38.73 -16.96
C SER A 265 7.72 -39.22 -18.34
N GLY A 266 8.93 -38.85 -18.75
CA GLY A 266 9.60 -39.51 -19.87
C GLY A 266 10.00 -40.94 -19.46
N PRO A 267 9.93 -41.93 -20.36
CA PRO A 267 10.28 -43.31 -20.05
C PRO A 267 11.80 -43.45 -19.84
N ALA A 268 12.18 -44.10 -18.75
CA ALA A 268 13.56 -44.38 -18.40
C ALA A 268 14.22 -45.28 -19.46
N ARG A 269 15.27 -44.76 -20.12
CA ARG A 269 16.17 -45.56 -20.96
C ARG A 269 17.15 -46.31 -20.05
N ASN A 270 17.05 -47.63 -20.06
CA ASN A 270 18.03 -48.57 -19.54
C ASN A 270 19.43 -48.30 -20.14
N MET A 271 20.44 -48.10 -19.29
CA MET A 271 21.85 -48.31 -19.64
C MET A 271 22.43 -49.41 -18.76
N PRO A 272 23.21 -50.36 -19.32
CA PRO A 272 23.79 -51.44 -18.55
C PRO A 272 25.03 -50.98 -17.78
N ALA A 273 25.12 -51.40 -16.50
CA ALA A 273 26.27 -51.17 -15.64
C ALA A 273 27.45 -52.07 -16.04
N LYS A 274 28.65 -51.47 -16.10
CA LYS A 274 29.93 -52.16 -16.32
C LYS A 274 30.54 -52.55 -14.96
N PRO A 275 31.12 -53.75 -14.78
CA PRO A 275 31.59 -54.20 -13.48
C PRO A 275 33.01 -53.70 -13.21
N ARG A 276 33.31 -53.28 -11.97
CA ARG A 276 34.70 -53.18 -11.49
C ARG A 276 34.88 -53.97 -10.20
N ARG A 277 35.88 -54.86 -10.31
CA ARG A 277 36.42 -55.86 -9.39
C ARG A 277 36.77 -55.32 -8.00
N ALA A 278 36.66 -56.24 -7.03
CA ALA A 278 37.25 -56.17 -5.71
C ALA A 278 38.78 -56.36 -5.72
N SER A 279 39.47 -55.77 -4.74
CA SER A 279 40.67 -56.35 -4.13
C SER A 279 40.92 -55.77 -2.73
N ASN A 280 41.07 -56.68 -1.78
CA ASN A 280 41.48 -56.54 -0.38
C ASN A 280 42.81 -55.81 -0.16
N GLY A 281 43.00 -55.28 1.06
CA GLY A 281 44.31 -55.36 1.73
C GLY A 281 44.66 -54.31 2.80
N LYS A 282 44.48 -54.68 4.08
CA LYS A 282 45.34 -54.43 5.27
C LYS A 282 45.68 -53.00 5.77
N ALA A 283 45.43 -52.80 7.07
CA ALA A 283 46.13 -51.87 7.97
C ALA A 283 47.52 -52.46 8.39
N PRO A 284 48.44 -51.69 9.04
CA PRO A 284 48.29 -51.39 10.46
C PRO A 284 48.84 -50.03 10.96
N ASP A 285 48.58 -49.85 12.25
CA ASP A 285 48.86 -48.84 13.28
C ASP A 285 50.30 -48.30 13.44
N THR A 286 50.41 -47.10 14.07
CA THR A 286 51.47 -46.56 14.98
C THR A 286 51.26 -45.03 15.09
N GLY A 287 50.85 -44.47 16.24
CA GLY A 287 51.71 -43.89 17.30
C GLY A 287 52.48 -42.64 16.80
N THR A 288 52.48 -41.43 17.39
CA THR A 288 52.51 -41.03 18.81
C THR A 288 52.55 -39.48 18.88
N SER A 289 52.03 -38.90 19.99
CA SER A 289 52.32 -37.56 20.58
C SER A 289 52.08 -36.27 19.78
N GLY A 290 51.56 -35.18 20.34
CA GLY A 290 51.21 -34.91 21.73
C GLY A 290 50.93 -33.41 21.96
N ASN A 291 50.04 -33.17 22.93
CA ASN A 291 49.87 -32.01 23.84
C ASN A 291 49.91 -30.56 23.31
N ARG A 292 48.80 -29.80 23.39
CA ARG A 292 48.15 -29.15 24.57
C ARG A 292 48.91 -27.96 25.16
N THR A 293 48.21 -26.83 25.26
CA THR A 293 47.83 -26.07 26.50
C THR A 293 47.26 -24.73 26.02
N SER A 294 46.04 -24.24 26.30
CA SER A 294 45.19 -24.07 27.51
C SER A 294 45.56 -22.91 28.45
N GLY A 295 44.62 -21.97 28.61
CA GLY A 295 44.53 -20.98 29.71
C GLY A 295 44.90 -19.55 29.28
N ARG A 296 44.30 -18.45 29.76
CA ARG A 296 43.42 -18.22 30.93
C ARG A 296 42.88 -16.75 30.89
N LYS A 297 41.77 -16.56 31.61
CA LYS A 297 41.03 -15.35 32.09
C LYS A 297 41.74 -13.97 32.19
N GLY A 298 40.92 -12.91 32.08
CA GLY A 298 40.99 -11.62 32.81
C GLY A 298 39.94 -10.62 32.26
N SER A 299 38.82 -10.30 32.91
CA SER A 299 38.56 -9.38 34.05
C SER A 299 38.85 -7.89 33.81
N GLY A 300 37.78 -7.12 33.51
CA GLY A 300 37.37 -5.86 34.16
C GLY A 300 38.17 -4.56 33.97
N LYS A 301 37.50 -3.48 33.51
CA LYS A 301 37.32 -2.22 34.28
C LYS A 301 36.46 -1.18 33.54
N LYS A 302 35.40 -0.71 34.21
CA LYS A 302 34.82 0.65 34.07
C LYS A 302 35.77 1.67 34.70
N PRO A 303 35.65 2.95 34.32
CA PRO A 303 35.81 4.04 35.27
C PRO A 303 34.49 4.76 35.54
N ALA A 304 34.37 5.21 36.79
CA ALA A 304 33.29 6.00 37.35
C ALA A 304 33.55 7.51 37.21
N THR A 305 32.47 8.27 37.35
CA THR A 305 32.38 9.70 37.66
C THR A 305 33.15 10.13 38.91
N PRO A 306 33.53 11.42 38.97
CA PRO A 306 33.24 12.27 40.14
C PRO A 306 32.52 13.55 39.66
N ASP A 307 31.35 13.91 40.18
CA ASP A 307 31.00 14.48 41.49
C ASP A 307 31.29 15.99 41.64
N HIS A 308 30.34 16.66 42.28
CA HIS A 308 30.09 18.08 42.53
C HIS A 308 31.29 19.03 42.68
N ALA A 309 31.13 20.29 42.21
CA ALA A 309 31.05 21.47 43.09
C ALA A 309 31.00 22.83 42.33
N SER A 310 30.13 23.72 42.83
CA SER A 310 30.34 25.19 42.93
C SER A 310 30.13 26.12 41.72
N ARG A 311 28.93 26.73 41.68
CA ARG A 311 28.70 28.20 41.50
C ARG A 311 29.41 28.99 42.63
N PRO A 312 29.54 30.36 42.65
CA PRO A 312 28.98 31.45 41.80
C PRO A 312 30.04 32.60 41.57
N PRO A 313 29.72 33.91 41.48
CA PRO A 313 28.73 34.67 40.69
C PRO A 313 29.33 35.79 39.81
N ARG A 314 28.63 36.18 38.74
CA ARG A 314 28.10 37.54 38.49
C ARG A 314 27.08 37.51 37.37
#